data_AF-A0A6M7WY79-F1
#
_entry.id   AF-A0A6M7WY79-F1
#
_cell.length_a   1.000
_cell.length_b   1.000
_cell.length_c   1.000
_cell.angle_alpha   90.00
_cell.angle_beta   90.00
_cell.angle_gamma   90.00
#
_symmetry.space_group_name_H-M   'P 1'
#
loop_
_entity.id
_entity.type
_entity.pdbx_description
1 polymer ?
#
loop_
_entity_poly.entity_id
_entity_poly.type
_entity_poly.pdbx_seq_one_letter_code
_entity_poly.pdbx_strand_id
1 'polypeptide(L)' 'MLRNGDNAWLMYLRFDGDSGSVTQGTQRKDGTSVYTLANGQVDEYPLSWCIPIEQCYEAIAYFFLKNGGQYQSVAWQDM' A
#
# COMPACT_ATOMS: atom_id res chain seq x y z
N MET A 1 -0.50 -5.70 3.28
CA MET A 1 -0.21 -4.32 3.74
C MET A 1 1.16 -4.30 4.42
N LEU A 2 1.93 -3.25 4.21
CA LEU A 2 3.18 -3.00 4.92
C LEU A 2 3.09 -1.64 5.60
N ARG A 3 3.58 -1.51 6.84
CA ARG A 3 3.55 -0.27 7.63
C ARG A 3 4.86 -0.07 8.40
N ASN A 4 5.37 1.15 8.42
CA ASN A 4 6.51 1.57 9.21
C ASN A 4 6.39 3.06 9.57
N GLY A 5 6.31 3.37 10.86
CA GLY A 5 6.01 4.72 11.34
C GLY A 5 4.71 5.23 10.73
N ASP A 6 4.79 6.43 10.13
CA ASP A 6 3.65 7.11 9.51
C ASP A 6 3.42 6.70 8.03
N ASN A 7 4.24 5.79 7.50
CA ASN A 7 4.17 5.36 6.11
C ASN A 7 3.59 3.95 5.99
N ALA A 8 2.77 3.75 4.97
CA ALA A 8 2.25 2.47 4.59
C ALA A 8 2.31 2.26 3.09
N TRP A 9 2.40 1.00 2.68
CA TRP A 9 2.34 0.57 1.30
C TRP A 9 1.33 -0.56 1.17
N LEU A 10 0.45 -0.44 0.17
CA LEU A 10 -0.57 -1.44 -0.12
C LEU A 10 -0.39 -1.99 -1.53
N MET A 11 -0.62 -3.29 -1.64
CA MET A 11 -0.81 -4.00 -2.90
C MET A 11 -2.22 -4.58 -2.90
N TYR A 12 -2.89 -4.45 -4.03
CA TYR A 12 -4.25 -4.93 -4.27
C TYR A 12 -4.24 -5.95 -5.40
N LEU A 13 -4.80 -7.13 -5.14
CA LEU A 13 -4.91 -8.25 -6.08
C LEU A 13 -6.39 -8.63 -6.21
N ARG A 14 -6.88 -8.73 -7.45
CA ARG A 14 -8.30 -9.07 -7.71
C ARG A 14 -8.56 -10.56 -7.72
N PHE A 15 -7.59 -11.35 -8.17
CA PHE A 15 -7.63 -12.79 -8.27
C PHE A 15 -6.21 -13.37 -8.18
N ASP A 16 -6.11 -14.69 -7.99
CA ASP A 16 -4.81 -15.37 -7.94
C ASP A 16 -4.09 -15.28 -9.30
N GLY A 17 -2.84 -14.84 -9.29
CA GLY A 17 -2.05 -14.55 -10.49
C GLY A 17 -2.28 -13.16 -11.12
N ASP A 18 -3.07 -12.28 -10.49
CA ASP A 18 -3.15 -10.87 -10.88
C ASP A 18 -1.79 -10.18 -10.67
N SER A 19 -1.34 -9.39 -11.65
CA SER A 19 -0.14 -8.54 -11.51
C SER A 19 -0.31 -7.50 -10.39
N GLY A 20 -1.56 -7.13 -10.13
CA GLY A 20 -1.93 -6.23 -9.04
C GLY A 20 -1.65 -4.77 -9.33
N SER A 21 -2.16 -3.94 -8.43
CA SER A 21 -1.85 -2.51 -8.40
C SER A 21 -1.35 -2.15 -7.00
N VAL A 22 -0.49 -1.14 -6.92
CA VAL A 22 0.12 -0.67 -5.68
C VAL A 22 -0.26 0.77 -5.43
N THR A 23 -0.19 1.21 -4.17
CA THR A 23 -0.46 2.61 -3.83
C THR A 23 0.54 3.54 -4.51
N GLN A 24 0.02 4.67 -4.96
CA GLN A 24 0.82 5.81 -5.39
C GLN A 24 0.68 6.91 -4.33
N GLY A 25 1.80 7.22 -3.68
CA GLY A 25 1.87 8.30 -2.71
C GLY A 25 1.58 9.65 -3.35
N THR A 26 0.90 10.53 -2.63
CA THR A 26 0.52 11.86 -3.13
C THR A 26 1.67 12.85 -3.16
N GLN A 27 2.73 12.59 -2.39
CA GLN A 27 3.89 13.47 -2.29
C GLN A 27 5.04 12.87 -3.10
N ARG A 28 5.61 13.67 -4.01
CA ARG A 28 6.95 13.41 -4.54
C ARG A 28 7.96 13.64 -3.42
N LYS A 29 8.10 12.64 -2.55
CA LYS A 29 9.16 12.57 -1.56
C LYS A 29 10.29 11.74 -2.12
N ASP A 30 11.49 12.30 -2.10
CA ASP A 30 12.70 11.55 -2.34
C ASP A 30 12.98 10.62 -1.15
N GLY A 31 13.56 9.46 -1.44
CA GLY A 31 13.92 8.45 -0.44
C GLY A 31 12.98 7.25 -0.41
N THR A 32 13.22 6.39 0.57
CA THR A 32 12.58 5.08 0.69
C THR A 32 12.06 4.82 2.10
N SER A 33 11.09 3.92 2.21
CA SER A 33 10.64 3.33 3.47
C SER A 33 10.99 1.85 3.47
N VAL A 34 11.53 1.38 4.59
CA VAL A 34 11.94 -0.01 4.80
C VAL A 34 10.89 -0.72 5.62
N TYR A 35 10.49 -1.93 5.23
CA TYR A 35 9.50 -2.72 5.93
C TYR A 35 10.07 -4.10 6.26
N THR A 36 10.02 -4.47 7.55
CA THR A 36 10.48 -5.78 8.01
C THR A 36 9.28 -6.68 8.27
N LEU A 37 9.18 -7.78 7.52
CA LEU A 37 8.12 -8.78 7.66
C LEU A 37 8.47 -9.78 8.78
N ALA A 38 7.46 -10.50 9.25
CA ALA A 38 7.60 -11.47 10.35
C ALA A 38 8.55 -12.64 10.01
N ASN A 39 8.73 -12.95 8.72
CA ASN A 39 9.69 -13.95 8.24
C ASN A 39 11.14 -13.42 8.15
N GLY A 40 11.39 -12.18 8.59
CA GLY A 40 12.70 -11.52 8.50
C GLY A 40 13.02 -10.91 7.14
N GLN A 41 12.11 -11.03 6.15
CA GLN A 41 12.25 -10.33 4.87
C GLN A 41 12.22 -8.82 5.09
N VAL A 42 13.09 -8.12 4.36
CA VAL A 42 13.18 -6.66 4.38
C VAL A 42 12.88 -6.17 2.97
N ASP A 43 11.79 -5.41 2.85
CA ASP A 43 11.38 -4.78 1.59
C ASP A 43 11.64 -3.28 1.66
N GLU A 44 12.05 -2.69 0.54
CA GLU A 44 12.30 -1.25 0.43
C GLU A 44 11.47 -0.68 -0.73
N TYR A 45 10.69 0.35 -0.44
CA TYR A 45 9.85 1.02 -1.43
C TYR A 45 10.08 2.53 -1.43
N PRO A 46 10.02 3.18 -2.61
CA PRO A 46 10.04 4.64 -2.69
C PRO A 46 8.94 5.28 -1.82
N LEU A 47 9.24 6.39 -1.17
CA LEU A 47 8.23 7.15 -0.43
C LEU A 47 7.10 7.66 -1.36
N SER A 48 7.39 7.83 -2.65
CA SER A 48 6.39 8.15 -3.68
C SER A 48 5.35 7.04 -3.91
N TRP A 49 5.53 5.84 -3.36
CA TRP A 49 4.56 4.74 -3.40
C TRP A 49 3.86 4.56 -2.05
N CYS A 50 4.34 5.26 -1.02
CA CYS A 50 3.82 5.14 0.34
C CYS A 50 2.73 6.18 0.60
N ILE A 51 1.69 5.76 1.31
CA ILE A 51 0.57 6.60 1.76
C ILE A 51 0.67 6.81 3.28
N PRO A 52 0.03 7.87 3.82
CA PRO A 52 -0.14 8.02 5.26
C PRO A 52 -0.83 6.80 5.89
N ILE A 53 -0.44 6.46 7.11
CA ILE A 53 -0.96 5.28 7.82
C ILE A 53 -2.49 5.34 8.02
N GLU A 54 -3.07 6.53 8.14
CA GLU A 54 -4.52 6.74 8.27
C GLU A 54 -5.26 6.29 7.00
N GLN A 55 -4.75 6.66 5.82
CA GLN A 55 -5.33 6.26 4.54
C GLN A 55 -5.22 4.74 4.33
N CYS A 56 -4.16 4.12 4.84
CA CYS A 56 -4.04 2.67 4.85
C CYS A 56 -5.16 2.02 5.68
N TYR A 57 -5.45 2.54 6.87
CA TYR A 57 -6.55 2.00 7.68
C TYR A 57 -7.92 2.16 7.03
N GLU A 58 -8.18 3.31 6.40
CA GLU A 58 -9.40 3.53 5.63
C GLU A 58 -9.52 2.54 4.46
N ALA A 59 -8.43 2.31 3.71
CA ALA A 59 -8.42 1.39 2.58
C ALA A 59 -8.69 -0.06 3.00
N ILE A 60 -8.10 -0.50 4.12
CA ILE A 60 -8.33 -1.84 4.67
C ILE A 60 -9.77 -1.99 5.17
N ALA A 61 -10.29 -1.00 5.89
CA ALA A 61 -11.69 -1.01 6.32
C ALA A 61 -12.64 -1.06 5.12
N TYR A 62 -12.39 -0.25 4.09
CA TYR A 62 -13.17 -0.25 2.86
C TYR A 62 -13.15 -1.61 2.16
N PHE A 63 -11.98 -2.23 2.03
CA PHE A 63 -11.83 -3.55 1.43
C PHE A 63 -12.75 -4.58 2.10
N PHE A 64 -12.76 -4.65 3.43
CA PHE A 64 -13.63 -5.58 4.16
C PHE A 64 -15.12 -5.21 4.06
N LEU A 65 -15.47 -3.92 4.09
CA LEU A 65 -16.85 -3.45 4.03
C LEU A 65 -17.47 -3.55 2.63
N LYS A 66 -16.65 -3.63 1.57
CA LYS A 66 -17.08 -3.58 0.16
C LYS A 66 -16.70 -4.84 -0.62
N ASN A 67 -16.69 -6.00 0.05
CA ASN A 67 -16.43 -7.31 -0.56
C ASN A 67 -15.15 -7.35 -1.41
N GLY A 68 -14.08 -6.77 -0.88
CA GLY A 68 -12.78 -6.73 -1.54
C GLY A 68 -12.62 -5.62 -2.58
N GLY A 69 -13.48 -4.59 -2.58
CA GLY A 69 -13.34 -3.45 -3.50
C GLY A 69 -12.08 -2.62 -3.25
N GLN A 70 -11.51 -2.06 -4.31
CA GLN A 70 -10.36 -1.15 -4.24
C GLN A 70 -10.79 0.25 -3.75
N TYR A 71 -10.08 0.79 -2.75
CA TYR A 71 -10.38 2.09 -2.16
C TYR A 71 -9.98 3.25 -3.09
N GLN A 72 -10.94 4.06 -3.50
CA GLN A 72 -10.75 5.08 -4.56
C GLN A 72 -10.21 6.42 -4.05
N SER A 73 -10.16 6.63 -2.73
CA SER A 73 -9.62 7.86 -2.13
C SER A 73 -8.09 7.85 -2.01
N VAL A 74 -7.44 6.78 -2.45
CA VAL A 74 -5.99 6.70 -2.66
C VAL A 74 -5.71 6.44 -4.14
N ALA A 75 -4.60 6.98 -4.64
CA ALA A 75 -4.16 6.71 -6.00
C ALA A 75 -3.51 5.32 -6.08
N TRP A 76 -3.69 4.66 -7.21
CA TRP A 76 -3.12 3.35 -7.53
C TRP A 76 -2.34 3.43 -8.83
N GLN A 77 -1.28 2.64 -8.93
CA GLN A 77 -0.51 2.44 -10.15
C GLN A 77 -0.33 0.94 -10.38
N ASP A 78 -0.32 0.54 -11.65
CA ASP A 78 -0.06 -0.86 -12.02
C ASP A 78 1.43 -1.18 -11.81
N MET A 79 1.72 -2.46 -11.52
CA MET A 79 3.10 -2.97 -11.42
C MET A 79 3.68 -3.37 -12.77
#